data_AF-A0A7X0D9U0-F1
#
_entry.id   AF-A0A7X0D9U0-F1
#
_cell.length_a   1.000
_cell.length_b   1.000
_cell.length_c   1.000
_cell.angle_alpha   90.00
_cell.angle_beta   90.00
_cell.angle_gamma   90.00
#
_symmetry.space_group_name_H-M   'P 1'
#
loop_
_entity.id
_entity.type
_entity.pdbx_description
1 polymer ?
#
loop_
_entity_poly.entity_id
_entity_poly.type
_entity_poly.pdbx_seq_one_letter_code
_entity_poly.pdbx_strand_id
1 'polypeptide(L)'
;MRRFVLIFIFLILVIIVGLFFYQGNDFKKNDSISSSDEDIASLHTVKGVIDVEKAVGEAIKDHGKSYRKGEYIAEGHIILSTEQKANEVKVYAIASVGVFEFQDRMFAIVSGSGAIPTVVTFSVGKHGRYKLVAYEEPIDGDKYTESIKRMFPKKHHLKVLYAEKYYDELVKQQEEQAKEYLKKIGRDAKVITSYVEKRPLNISIQAMNYFLQMRSSDPFLNECPDWLGTREVIEKGVRYVYETSQSKTNDGRDAVVLRKMKEDGTIIEMRKYVIEENQIKRTEE
;
A
#
# COMPACT_ATOMS: atom_id res chain seq x y z
N MET A 1 32.60 -41.84 -11.91
CA MET A 1 33.99 -42.00 -11.40
C MET A 1 34.21 -41.04 -10.24
N ARG A 2 35.02 -41.41 -9.23
CA ARG A 2 35.65 -40.61 -8.12
C ARG A 2 34.93 -39.30 -7.71
N ARG A 3 34.30 -39.13 -6.53
CA ARG A 3 34.68 -39.41 -5.11
C ARG A 3 35.98 -38.76 -4.63
N PHE A 4 35.82 -37.79 -3.74
CA PHE A 4 36.67 -37.46 -2.59
C PHE A 4 35.78 -37.51 -1.31
N VAL A 5 36.15 -37.91 -0.08
CA VAL A 5 37.44 -38.19 0.62
C VAL A 5 38.11 -36.91 1.16
N LEU A 6 38.20 -36.61 2.47
CA LEU A 6 37.81 -37.28 3.74
C LEU A 6 37.70 -36.26 4.92
N ILE A 7 37.02 -36.69 6.01
CA ILE A 7 37.30 -36.44 7.46
C ILE A 7 37.56 -35.00 7.98
N PHE A 8 36.75 -34.58 8.95
CA PHE A 8 37.25 -34.11 10.27
C PHE A 8 36.21 -34.42 11.37
N ILE A 9 36.51 -35.41 12.23
CA ILE A 9 35.80 -35.70 13.49
C ILE A 9 36.85 -36.12 14.51
N PHE A 10 37.06 -35.34 15.57
CA PHE A 10 37.22 -35.73 16.99
C PHE A 10 37.75 -34.56 17.84
N LEU A 11 37.67 -34.71 19.17
CA LEU A 11 37.94 -33.73 20.24
C LEU A 11 36.88 -32.60 20.35
N ILE A 12 36.28 -32.29 21.51
CA ILE A 12 36.51 -32.76 22.89
C ILE A 12 35.22 -33.33 23.49
N LEU A 13 35.30 -34.56 24.00
CA LEU A 13 34.33 -35.16 24.91
C LEU A 13 35.02 -35.32 26.28
N VAL A 14 35.20 -34.19 26.97
CA VAL A 14 35.71 -34.11 28.35
C VAL A 14 34.97 -32.98 29.06
N ILE A 15 34.01 -33.38 29.90
CA ILE A 15 33.56 -32.84 31.20
C ILE A 15 32.19 -33.50 31.46
N ILE A 16 32.26 -34.80 31.76
CA ILE A 16 31.25 -35.50 32.58
C ILE A 16 32.02 -36.04 33.79
N VAL A 17 32.41 -35.13 34.66
CA VAL A 17 32.80 -35.41 36.05
C VAL A 17 32.26 -34.24 36.88
N GLY A 18 31.05 -34.44 37.40
CA GLY A 18 30.26 -33.41 38.09
C GLY A 18 28.94 -34.00 38.62
N LEU A 19 28.97 -35.29 38.97
CA LEU A 19 27.88 -36.02 39.60
C LEU A 19 28.08 -35.97 41.12
N PHE A 20 26.98 -35.95 41.86
CA PHE A 20 26.89 -35.97 43.33
C PHE A 20 27.39 -34.72 44.08
N PHE A 21 26.46 -33.88 44.52
CA PHE A 21 26.23 -33.57 45.95
C PHE A 21 24.99 -32.67 46.10
N TYR A 22 23.79 -33.26 46.30
CA TYR A 22 22.92 -33.07 47.47
C TYR A 22 21.57 -33.81 47.30
N GLN A 23 21.04 -34.40 48.38
CA GLN A 23 19.75 -35.10 48.45
C GLN A 23 18.84 -34.49 49.53
N GLY A 24 17.52 -34.58 49.32
CA GLY A 24 16.43 -34.42 50.31
C GLY A 24 16.22 -33.01 50.88
N ASN A 25 15.13 -32.67 51.58
CA ASN A 25 13.77 -33.21 51.80
C ASN A 25 12.89 -31.99 52.26
N ASP A 26 11.55 -31.97 52.32
CA ASP A 26 10.51 -33.02 52.26
C ASP A 26 9.15 -32.46 51.75
N PHE A 27 8.14 -33.33 51.68
CA PHE A 27 6.71 -33.13 51.44
C PHE A 27 6.01 -32.13 52.39
N LYS A 28 5.07 -31.31 51.89
CA LYS A 28 3.83 -30.96 52.61
C LYS A 28 2.71 -30.45 51.69
N LYS A 29 1.51 -31.02 51.87
CA LYS A 29 0.24 -30.64 51.24
C LYS A 29 -0.73 -30.13 52.33
N ASN A 30 -1.51 -29.08 52.04
CA ASN A 30 -2.98 -29.03 52.29
C ASN A 30 -3.59 -27.67 51.91
N ASP A 31 -4.40 -27.71 50.86
CA ASP A 31 -5.77 -27.18 50.71
C ASP A 31 -6.20 -25.91 51.48
N SER A 32 -6.55 -24.85 50.75
CA SER A 32 -7.92 -24.25 50.79
C SER A 32 -8.15 -23.24 49.66
N ILE A 33 -9.42 -23.04 49.29
CA ILE A 33 -9.89 -22.24 48.15
C ILE A 33 -10.29 -20.83 48.60
N SER A 34 -9.92 -19.79 47.85
CA SER A 34 -10.79 -18.64 47.61
C SER A 34 -10.42 -17.91 46.31
N SER A 35 -11.44 -17.57 45.53
CA SER A 35 -11.34 -16.81 44.27
C SER A 35 -11.16 -15.30 44.48
N SER A 36 -10.37 -14.68 43.60
CA SER A 36 -10.66 -13.34 43.08
C SER A 36 -10.06 -13.22 41.68
N ASP A 37 -10.89 -12.83 40.71
CA ASP A 37 -10.46 -12.46 39.36
C ASP A 37 -9.59 -11.18 39.37
N GLU A 38 -9.13 -10.78 38.18
CA GLU A 38 -8.25 -9.63 37.92
C GLU A 38 -6.78 -9.82 38.34
N ASP A 39 -6.05 -10.62 37.56
CA ASP A 39 -4.69 -10.19 37.20
C ASP A 39 -4.49 -10.27 35.69
N ILE A 40 -4.18 -9.11 35.12
CA ILE A 40 -4.20 -8.86 33.67
C ILE A 40 -3.08 -9.68 33.03
N ALA A 41 -3.47 -10.60 32.13
CA ALA A 41 -2.56 -11.33 31.26
C ALA A 41 -1.87 -10.37 30.28
N SER A 42 -0.86 -9.67 30.78
CA SER A 42 0.14 -8.92 30.02
C SER A 42 0.95 -9.91 29.20
N LEU A 43 0.38 -10.35 28.08
CA LEU A 43 1.08 -11.20 27.12
C LEU A 43 2.22 -10.38 26.53
N HIS A 44 3.41 -10.56 27.11
CA HIS A 44 4.67 -10.13 26.52
C HIS A 44 4.68 -10.56 25.05
N THR A 45 4.76 -9.57 24.15
CA THR A 45 4.82 -9.78 22.71
C THR A 45 6.06 -10.57 22.36
N VAL A 46 5.88 -11.89 22.19
CA VAL A 46 6.95 -12.79 21.74
C VAL A 46 7.39 -12.34 20.36
N LYS A 47 8.58 -11.75 20.31
CA LYS A 47 9.21 -11.16 19.13
C LYS A 47 9.47 -12.23 18.06
N GLY A 48 8.46 -12.52 17.25
CA GLY A 48 8.50 -13.58 16.24
C GLY A 48 7.16 -13.86 15.54
N VAL A 49 6.04 -13.72 16.25
CA VAL A 49 4.69 -13.88 15.66
C VAL A 49 4.29 -12.58 14.96
N ILE A 50 3.87 -12.68 13.69
CA ILE A 50 3.23 -11.57 12.97
C ILE A 50 1.72 -11.75 13.18
N ASP A 51 1.01 -10.67 13.51
CA ASP A 51 -0.45 -10.69 13.62
C ASP A 51 -1.11 -10.91 12.23
N VAL A 52 -2.23 -11.62 12.19
CA VAL A 52 -2.95 -11.90 10.94
C VAL A 52 -3.48 -10.62 10.29
N GLU A 53 -3.97 -9.66 11.08
CA GLU A 53 -4.39 -8.32 10.61
C GLU A 53 -3.23 -7.63 9.88
N LYS A 54 -2.05 -7.62 10.52
CA LYS A 54 -0.84 -7.03 9.92
C LYS A 54 -0.40 -7.76 8.64
N ALA A 55 -0.45 -9.10 8.62
CA ALA A 55 -0.09 -9.88 7.44
C ALA A 55 -1.06 -9.63 6.27
N VAL A 56 -2.35 -9.44 6.56
CA VAL A 56 -3.38 -9.06 5.58
C VAL A 56 -3.11 -7.67 5.03
N GLY A 57 -2.92 -6.66 5.88
CA GLY A 57 -2.58 -5.30 5.43
C GLY A 57 -1.28 -5.23 4.61
N GLU A 58 -0.24 -5.99 4.99
CA GLU A 58 1.00 -6.10 4.19
C GLU A 58 0.74 -6.74 2.82
N ALA A 59 -0.11 -7.78 2.73
CA ALA A 59 -0.48 -8.41 1.46
C ALA A 59 -1.32 -7.50 0.55
N ILE A 60 -2.27 -6.74 1.11
CA ILE A 60 -3.09 -5.78 0.35
C ILE A 60 -2.21 -4.64 -0.20
N LYS A 61 -1.27 -4.11 0.59
CA LYS A 61 -0.31 -3.10 0.10
C LYS A 61 0.63 -3.62 -0.97
N ASP A 62 1.02 -4.90 -0.90
CA ASP A 62 1.86 -5.53 -1.93
C ASP A 62 1.08 -5.71 -3.24
N HIS A 63 -0.14 -6.23 -3.17
CA HIS A 63 -1.07 -6.29 -4.30
C HIS A 63 -1.34 -4.89 -4.90
N GLY A 64 -1.50 -3.88 -4.04
CA GLY A 64 -1.69 -2.48 -4.39
C GLY A 64 -0.60 -1.85 -5.28
N LYS A 65 0.59 -2.45 -5.37
CA LYS A 65 1.67 -2.00 -6.27
C LYS A 65 1.36 -2.19 -7.76
N SER A 66 0.30 -2.93 -8.09
CA SER A 66 -0.22 -3.09 -9.46
C SER A 66 -0.97 -1.87 -9.99
N TYR A 67 -1.48 -1.00 -9.10
CA TYR A 67 -2.19 0.23 -9.44
C TYR A 67 -1.24 1.31 -9.99
N ARG A 68 -1.80 2.43 -10.48
CA ARG A 68 -0.99 3.58 -10.90
C ARG A 68 -0.12 4.03 -9.71
N LYS A 69 1.19 4.17 -9.97
CA LYS A 69 2.17 4.60 -8.97
C LYS A 69 1.81 5.98 -8.39
N GLY A 70 2.03 6.11 -7.09
CA GLY A 70 2.08 7.37 -6.36
C GLY A 70 3.19 7.29 -5.31
N GLU A 71 3.09 8.12 -4.28
CA GLU A 71 4.09 8.23 -3.20
C GLU A 71 3.87 7.22 -2.07
N TYR A 72 2.61 7.00 -1.67
CA TYR A 72 2.27 6.12 -0.55
C TYR A 72 1.11 5.18 -0.91
N ILE A 73 1.18 3.93 -0.43
CA ILE A 73 0.10 2.95 -0.55
C ILE A 73 -0.45 2.70 0.86
N ALA A 74 -1.69 3.12 1.07
CA ALA A 74 -2.49 2.77 2.22
C ALA A 74 -3.44 1.62 1.85
N GLU A 75 -4.01 0.98 2.85
CA GLU A 75 -5.10 0.04 2.68
C GLU A 75 -6.14 0.20 3.78
N GLY A 76 -7.29 -0.42 3.59
CA GLY A 76 -8.19 -0.76 4.67
C GLY A 76 -8.74 -2.16 4.47
N HIS A 77 -9.03 -2.87 5.55
CA HIS A 77 -9.65 -4.19 5.51
C HIS A 77 -10.60 -4.46 6.68
N ILE A 78 -11.47 -5.45 6.47
CA ILE A 78 -12.34 -6.06 7.48
C ILE A 78 -12.23 -7.57 7.33
N ILE A 79 -11.67 -8.26 8.33
CA ILE A 79 -11.65 -9.73 8.37
C ILE A 79 -13.05 -10.25 8.73
N LEU A 80 -13.65 -11.04 7.84
CA LEU A 80 -14.96 -11.67 8.03
C LEU A 80 -14.85 -13.00 8.79
N SER A 81 -13.80 -13.79 8.50
CA SER A 81 -13.33 -14.89 9.35
C SER A 81 -12.00 -15.43 8.84
N THR A 82 -11.26 -16.10 9.73
CA THR A 82 -10.12 -16.96 9.38
C THR A 82 -10.52 -18.44 9.40
N GLU A 83 -9.88 -19.24 8.57
CA GLU A 83 -9.89 -20.71 8.60
C GLU A 83 -8.45 -21.21 8.65
N GLN A 84 -8.09 -21.95 9.70
CA GLN A 84 -6.77 -22.57 9.83
C GLN A 84 -6.85 -24.08 9.54
N LYS A 85 -5.98 -24.58 8.66
CA LYS A 85 -5.86 -26.01 8.31
C LYS A 85 -4.38 -26.36 8.25
N ALA A 86 -3.93 -27.19 9.20
CA ALA A 86 -2.51 -27.51 9.41
C ALA A 86 -1.63 -26.25 9.49
N ASN A 87 -0.74 -26.04 8.51
CA ASN A 87 0.15 -24.88 8.39
C ASN A 87 -0.35 -23.82 7.39
N GLU A 88 -1.61 -23.86 6.99
CA GLU A 88 -2.26 -22.85 6.14
C GLU A 88 -3.30 -22.06 6.94
N VAL A 89 -3.34 -20.75 6.74
CA VAL A 89 -4.40 -19.85 7.24
C VAL A 89 -5.01 -19.14 6.03
N LYS A 90 -6.31 -19.34 5.84
CA LYS A 90 -7.12 -18.66 4.84
C LYS A 90 -7.95 -17.57 5.51
N VAL A 91 -7.84 -16.35 5.02
CA VAL A 91 -8.56 -15.18 5.51
C VAL A 91 -9.60 -14.80 4.47
N TYR A 92 -10.86 -14.65 4.90
CA TYR A 92 -11.93 -14.08 4.10
C TYR A 92 -12.14 -12.64 4.57
N ALA A 93 -11.95 -11.67 3.69
CA ALA A 93 -11.98 -10.25 4.03
C ALA A 93 -12.78 -9.44 2.99
N ILE A 94 -13.03 -8.18 3.33
CA ILE A 94 -13.30 -7.10 2.38
C ILE A 94 -12.12 -6.14 2.49
N ALA A 95 -11.51 -5.77 1.38
CA ALA A 95 -10.31 -4.93 1.34
C ALA A 95 -10.48 -3.74 0.38
N SER A 96 -9.69 -2.69 0.58
CA SER A 96 -9.55 -1.58 -0.37
C SER A 96 -8.12 -1.04 -0.34
N VAL A 97 -7.56 -0.77 -1.52
CA VAL A 97 -6.26 -0.10 -1.71
C VAL A 97 -6.47 1.39 -1.98
N GLY A 98 -5.64 2.25 -1.38
CA GLY A 98 -5.55 3.67 -1.73
C GLY A 98 -4.11 4.10 -2.01
N VAL A 99 -3.84 4.61 -3.20
CA VAL A 99 -2.53 5.15 -3.60
C VAL A 99 -2.59 6.67 -3.59
N PHE A 100 -1.71 7.30 -2.82
CA PHE A 100 -1.69 8.75 -2.57
C PHE A 100 -0.45 9.40 -3.18
N GLU A 101 -0.60 10.64 -3.66
CA GLU A 101 0.50 11.53 -4.04
C GLU A 101 0.15 12.99 -3.65
N PHE A 102 1.14 13.88 -3.61
CA PHE A 102 0.84 15.30 -3.47
C PHE A 102 0.34 15.88 -4.79
N GLN A 103 -0.84 16.48 -4.78
CA GLN A 103 -1.39 17.28 -5.87
C GLN A 103 -1.94 18.59 -5.32
N ASP A 104 -1.56 19.72 -5.91
CA ASP A 104 -2.06 21.05 -5.54
C ASP A 104 -1.98 21.33 -4.02
N ARG A 105 -0.87 20.88 -3.40
CA ARG A 105 -0.56 20.92 -1.94
C ARG A 105 -1.42 20.00 -1.04
N MET A 106 -2.33 19.22 -1.59
CA MET A 106 -3.11 18.20 -0.88
C MET A 106 -2.46 16.82 -1.07
N PHE A 107 -2.60 15.93 -0.09
CA PHE A 107 -2.17 14.54 -0.22
C PHE A 107 -3.38 13.71 -0.68
N ALA A 108 -3.56 13.61 -1.98
CA ALA A 108 -4.78 13.11 -2.62
C ALA A 108 -4.62 11.66 -3.07
N ILE A 109 -5.71 10.88 -2.97
CA ILE A 109 -5.80 9.58 -3.63
C ILE A 109 -5.80 9.77 -5.16
N VAL A 110 -5.06 8.92 -5.87
CA VAL A 110 -4.86 9.00 -7.33
C VAL A 110 -4.97 7.66 -8.05
N SER A 111 -5.05 6.58 -7.28
CA SER A 111 -5.38 5.23 -7.74
C SER A 111 -5.81 4.39 -6.53
N GLY A 112 -6.45 3.25 -6.78
CA GLY A 112 -6.96 2.40 -5.72
C GLY A 112 -8.19 1.61 -6.15
N SER A 113 -8.84 0.98 -5.19
CA SER A 113 -10.01 0.13 -5.39
C SER A 113 -11.20 0.58 -4.53
N GLY A 114 -12.41 0.17 -4.93
CA GLY A 114 -13.55 0.16 -4.00
C GLY A 114 -13.38 -0.89 -2.88
N ALA A 115 -14.48 -1.22 -2.21
CA ALA A 115 -14.55 -2.34 -1.28
C ALA A 115 -14.64 -3.67 -2.06
N ILE A 116 -13.51 -4.38 -2.18
CA ILE A 116 -13.39 -5.63 -2.93
C ILE A 116 -13.43 -6.82 -1.96
N PRO A 117 -14.28 -7.84 -2.18
CA PRO A 117 -14.17 -9.10 -1.46
C PRO A 117 -12.84 -9.78 -1.78
N THR A 118 -12.06 -10.14 -0.76
CA THR A 118 -10.72 -10.70 -0.94
C THR A 118 -10.57 -12.00 -0.15
N VAL A 119 -9.93 -13.00 -0.75
CA VAL A 119 -9.47 -14.20 -0.05
C VAL A 119 -7.95 -14.22 -0.06
N VAL A 120 -7.35 -14.18 1.13
CA VAL A 120 -5.89 -14.20 1.29
C VAL A 120 -5.49 -15.52 1.95
N THR A 121 -4.58 -16.26 1.32
CA THR A 121 -4.08 -17.54 1.85
C THR A 121 -2.62 -17.38 2.23
N PHE A 122 -2.28 -17.73 3.46
CA PHE A 122 -0.92 -17.70 4.00
C PHE A 122 -0.47 -19.09 4.44
N SER A 123 0.82 -19.36 4.24
CA SER A 123 1.52 -20.45 4.92
C SER A 123 2.13 -19.93 6.22
N VAL A 124 2.02 -20.72 7.30
CA VAL A 124 2.53 -20.40 8.63
C VAL A 124 3.84 -21.15 8.85
N GLY A 125 4.95 -20.40 8.87
CA GLY A 125 6.27 -20.94 9.15
C GLY A 125 6.55 -21.16 10.64
N LYS A 126 7.71 -21.77 10.94
CA LYS A 126 8.23 -21.83 12.31
C LYS A 126 8.27 -20.41 12.92
N HIS A 127 7.88 -20.32 14.19
CA HIS A 127 7.68 -19.07 14.96
C HIS A 127 6.46 -18.22 14.58
N GLY A 128 5.48 -18.75 13.83
CA GLY A 128 4.22 -18.03 13.56
C GLY A 128 4.37 -16.89 12.55
N ARG A 129 5.32 -17.00 11.62
CA ARG A 129 5.48 -16.04 10.52
C ARG A 129 4.60 -16.45 9.35
N TYR A 130 3.68 -15.55 8.97
CA TYR A 130 2.89 -15.68 7.75
C TYR A 130 3.75 -15.42 6.51
N LYS A 131 3.56 -16.22 5.47
CA LYS A 131 4.06 -15.99 4.11
C LYS A 131 2.89 -16.12 3.14
N LEU A 132 2.65 -15.09 2.33
CA LEU A 132 1.60 -15.08 1.31
C LEU A 132 1.78 -16.27 0.33
N VAL A 133 0.69 -16.98 0.09
CA VAL A 133 0.58 -18.11 -0.86
C VAL A 133 -0.34 -17.73 -2.01
N ALA A 134 -1.49 -17.12 -1.72
CA ALA A 134 -2.43 -16.63 -2.72
C ALA A 134 -3.14 -15.36 -2.22
N TYR A 135 -3.49 -14.50 -3.17
CA TYR A 135 -4.37 -13.35 -3.00
C TYR A 135 -5.39 -13.44 -4.15
N GLU A 136 -6.66 -13.60 -3.82
CA GLU A 136 -7.72 -13.93 -4.78
C GLU A 136 -8.88 -12.94 -4.66
N GLU A 137 -9.32 -12.38 -5.78
CA GLU A 137 -10.47 -11.47 -5.90
C GLU A 137 -11.54 -12.06 -6.86
N PRO A 138 -12.83 -11.72 -6.71
CA PRO A 138 -13.89 -12.07 -7.65
C PRO A 138 -13.56 -11.70 -9.10
N ILE A 139 -14.19 -12.42 -10.03
CA ILE A 139 -14.10 -12.12 -11.46
C ILE A 139 -15.11 -11.01 -11.78
N ASP A 140 -14.67 -9.93 -12.40
CA ASP A 140 -15.54 -8.81 -12.79
C ASP A 140 -16.66 -9.18 -13.78
N GLY A 141 -17.67 -8.32 -13.84
CA GLY A 141 -18.81 -8.43 -14.77
C GLY A 141 -19.78 -9.55 -14.41
N ASP A 142 -20.37 -10.18 -15.43
CA ASP A 142 -21.48 -11.15 -15.28
C ASP A 142 -21.14 -12.35 -14.37
N LYS A 143 -19.84 -12.65 -14.18
CA LYS A 143 -19.36 -13.78 -13.35
C LYS A 143 -19.08 -13.40 -11.90
N TYR A 144 -19.25 -12.14 -11.50
CA TYR A 144 -18.97 -11.64 -10.15
C TYR A 144 -19.71 -12.44 -9.07
N THR A 145 -21.04 -12.53 -9.17
CA THR A 145 -21.88 -13.26 -8.20
C THR A 145 -21.54 -14.75 -8.13
N GLU A 146 -21.16 -15.38 -9.25
CA GLU A 146 -20.78 -16.80 -9.27
C GLU A 146 -19.41 -17.02 -8.62
N SER A 147 -18.44 -16.16 -8.93
CA SER A 147 -17.09 -16.24 -8.36
C SER A 147 -17.09 -16.04 -6.85
N ILE A 148 -17.87 -15.07 -6.32
CA ILE A 148 -18.11 -14.91 -4.88
C ILE A 148 -18.65 -16.20 -4.26
N LYS A 149 -19.65 -16.83 -4.89
CA LYS A 149 -20.29 -18.06 -4.36
C LYS A 149 -19.33 -19.25 -4.30
N ARG A 150 -18.33 -19.27 -5.20
CA ARG A 150 -17.26 -20.27 -5.24
C ARG A 150 -16.13 -19.98 -4.23
N MET A 151 -15.77 -18.72 -4.06
CA MET A 151 -14.63 -18.30 -3.22
C MET A 151 -14.97 -18.25 -1.73
N PHE A 152 -16.17 -17.79 -1.36
CA PHE A 152 -16.54 -17.54 0.03
C PHE A 152 -17.46 -18.62 0.61
N PRO A 153 -17.36 -18.93 1.92
CA PRO A 153 -18.37 -19.70 2.64
C PRO A 153 -19.75 -19.02 2.61
N LYS A 154 -20.83 -19.81 2.50
CA LYS A 154 -22.22 -19.30 2.38
C LYS A 154 -22.61 -18.25 3.45
N LYS A 155 -22.10 -18.39 4.68
CA LYS A 155 -22.31 -17.45 5.80
C LYS A 155 -21.90 -16.01 5.48
N HIS A 156 -20.96 -15.81 4.55
CA HIS A 156 -20.41 -14.50 4.21
C HIS A 156 -21.03 -13.90 2.95
N HIS A 157 -21.73 -14.67 2.12
CA HIS A 157 -22.20 -14.25 0.78
C HIS A 157 -22.95 -12.92 0.79
N LEU A 158 -23.85 -12.71 1.77
CA LEU A 158 -24.58 -11.44 1.88
C LEU A 158 -23.65 -10.25 2.22
N LYS A 159 -22.64 -10.42 3.08
CA LYS A 159 -21.70 -9.34 3.41
C LYS A 159 -20.85 -8.93 2.22
N VAL A 160 -20.35 -9.91 1.45
CA VAL A 160 -19.47 -9.64 0.30
C VAL A 160 -20.20 -9.25 -0.98
N LEU A 161 -21.47 -9.63 -1.14
CA LEU A 161 -22.33 -9.11 -2.23
C LEU A 161 -22.78 -7.67 -1.98
N TYR A 162 -22.72 -7.19 -0.73
CA TYR A 162 -22.98 -5.81 -0.34
C TYR A 162 -21.72 -5.15 0.27
N ALA A 163 -20.56 -5.43 -0.31
CA ALA A 163 -19.26 -4.97 0.19
C ALA A 163 -19.14 -3.44 0.21
N GLU A 164 -19.84 -2.75 -0.69
CA GLU A 164 -19.87 -1.28 -0.80
C GLU A 164 -20.30 -0.59 0.50
N LYS A 165 -21.13 -1.25 1.33
CA LYS A 165 -21.60 -0.71 2.62
C LYS A 165 -20.49 -0.52 3.65
N TYR A 166 -19.33 -1.13 3.42
CA TYR A 166 -18.17 -1.04 4.30
C TYR A 166 -17.13 -0.03 3.81
N TYR A 167 -17.30 0.58 2.63
CA TYR A 167 -16.28 1.42 2.01
C TYR A 167 -15.85 2.61 2.88
N ASP A 168 -16.80 3.28 3.55
CA ASP A 168 -16.52 4.39 4.49
C ASP A 168 -15.63 3.99 5.67
N GLU A 169 -15.60 2.72 6.07
CA GLU A 169 -14.72 2.19 7.11
C GLU A 169 -13.31 1.96 6.56
N LEU A 170 -13.21 1.37 5.37
CA LEU A 170 -11.93 1.12 4.68
C LEU A 170 -11.22 2.44 4.35
N VAL A 171 -11.97 3.46 3.91
CA VAL A 171 -11.46 4.80 3.62
C VAL A 171 -10.89 5.49 4.87
N LYS A 172 -11.52 5.31 6.05
CA LYS A 172 -10.97 5.86 7.31
C LYS A 172 -9.62 5.25 7.66
N GLN A 173 -9.48 3.93 7.53
CA GLN A 173 -8.21 3.24 7.74
C GLN A 173 -7.12 3.78 6.78
N GLN A 174 -7.46 3.96 5.50
CA GLN A 174 -6.54 4.54 4.50
C GLN A 174 -6.12 5.97 4.86
N GLU A 175 -7.06 6.81 5.28
CA GLU A 175 -6.77 8.18 5.70
C GLU A 175 -5.90 8.25 6.96
N GLU A 176 -6.13 7.39 7.94
CA GLU A 176 -5.32 7.31 9.15
C GLU A 176 -3.88 6.93 8.81
N GLN A 177 -3.68 5.91 7.99
CA GLN A 177 -2.36 5.51 7.49
C GLN A 177 -1.67 6.60 6.67
N ALA A 178 -2.42 7.35 5.84
CA ALA A 178 -1.89 8.49 5.10
C ALA A 178 -1.51 9.67 6.03
N LYS A 179 -2.31 9.96 7.06
CA LYS A 179 -1.98 10.97 8.10
C LYS A 179 -0.75 10.57 8.91
N GLU A 180 -0.57 9.29 9.22
CA GLU A 180 0.64 8.76 9.86
C GLU A 180 1.87 8.86 8.95
N TYR A 181 1.72 8.56 7.66
CA TYR A 181 2.79 8.73 6.68
C TYR A 181 3.26 10.19 6.61
N LEU A 182 2.33 11.15 6.52
CA LEU A 182 2.64 12.59 6.51
C LEU A 182 3.42 13.03 7.76
N LYS A 183 2.99 12.60 8.96
CA LYS A 183 3.72 12.84 10.22
C LYS A 183 5.15 12.26 10.15
N LYS A 184 5.30 11.04 9.63
CA LYS A 184 6.60 10.35 9.52
C LYS A 184 7.58 11.07 8.57
N ILE A 185 7.09 11.73 7.52
CA ILE A 185 7.91 12.53 6.60
C ILE A 185 8.00 14.02 6.99
N GLY A 186 7.43 14.42 8.13
CA GLY A 186 7.48 15.81 8.61
C GLY A 186 6.70 16.81 7.77
N ARG A 187 5.67 16.36 7.02
CA ARG A 187 4.80 17.21 6.20
C ARG A 187 3.44 17.36 6.86
N ASP A 188 2.89 18.57 6.82
CA ASP A 188 1.48 18.83 7.10
C ASP A 188 0.74 19.12 5.79
N ALA A 189 -0.29 18.34 5.51
CA ALA A 189 -1.11 18.46 4.31
C ALA A 189 -2.48 17.83 4.53
N LYS A 190 -3.51 18.39 3.88
CA LYS A 190 -4.84 17.81 3.89
C LYS A 190 -4.83 16.50 3.09
N VAL A 191 -5.12 15.38 3.77
CA VAL A 191 -5.42 14.10 3.12
C VAL A 191 -6.81 14.18 2.49
N ILE A 192 -6.94 13.72 1.23
CA ILE A 192 -8.23 13.67 0.53
C ILE A 192 -8.39 12.34 -0.21
N THR A 193 -9.51 11.67 0.05
CA THR A 193 -9.93 10.40 -0.54
C THR A 193 -11.10 10.54 -1.52
N SER A 194 -11.75 11.70 -1.55
CA SER A 194 -12.77 12.06 -2.54
C SER A 194 -12.14 12.68 -3.80
N TYR A 195 -12.89 12.69 -4.90
CA TYR A 195 -12.49 13.41 -6.10
C TYR A 195 -12.35 14.91 -5.83
N VAL A 196 -11.24 15.50 -6.28
CA VAL A 196 -11.01 16.95 -6.27
C VAL A 196 -11.05 17.44 -7.70
N GLU A 197 -12.01 18.33 -7.99
CA GLU A 197 -12.11 18.96 -9.31
C GLU A 197 -10.83 19.73 -9.64
N LYS A 198 -10.27 19.45 -10.82
CA LYS A 198 -9.05 20.07 -11.31
C LYS A 198 -9.39 21.17 -12.30
N ARG A 199 -8.68 22.30 -12.22
CA ARG A 199 -8.87 23.41 -13.16
C ARG A 199 -8.33 23.02 -14.55
N PRO A 200 -9.17 22.88 -15.60
CA PRO A 200 -8.69 22.47 -16.91
C PRO A 200 -7.81 23.53 -17.57
N LEU A 201 -6.98 23.12 -18.53
CA LEU A 201 -6.33 24.05 -19.44
C LEU A 201 -7.37 24.66 -20.38
N ASN A 202 -7.27 25.96 -20.63
CA ASN A 202 -8.07 26.64 -21.64
C ASN A 202 -7.50 26.35 -23.05
N ILE A 203 -7.83 25.19 -23.61
CA ILE A 203 -7.45 24.73 -24.96
C ILE A 203 -8.61 23.95 -25.60
N SER A 204 -8.57 23.75 -26.92
CA SER A 204 -9.56 22.90 -27.61
C SER A 204 -9.42 21.42 -27.21
N ILE A 205 -10.48 20.63 -27.42
CA ILE A 205 -10.45 19.18 -27.19
C ILE A 205 -9.43 18.50 -28.11
N GLN A 206 -9.28 18.99 -29.34
CA GLN A 206 -8.28 18.53 -30.30
C GLN A 206 -6.85 18.78 -29.78
N ALA A 207 -6.58 20.00 -29.30
CA ALA A 207 -5.28 20.35 -28.71
C ALA A 207 -5.00 19.56 -27.42
N MET A 208 -6.03 19.28 -26.60
CA MET A 208 -5.90 18.42 -25.41
C MET A 208 -5.57 16.97 -25.80
N ASN A 209 -6.30 16.38 -26.75
CA ASN A 209 -6.02 15.02 -27.23
C ASN A 209 -4.60 14.90 -27.81
N TYR A 210 -4.15 15.91 -28.55
CA TYR A 210 -2.77 16.01 -29.03
C TYR A 210 -1.76 16.09 -27.87
N PHE A 211 -2.02 16.93 -26.85
CA PHE A 211 -1.17 17.01 -25.66
C PHE A 211 -1.10 15.67 -24.89
N LEU A 212 -2.22 14.97 -24.71
CA LEU A 212 -2.26 13.63 -24.11
C LEU A 212 -1.45 12.61 -24.93
N GLN A 213 -1.48 12.69 -26.26
CA GLN A 213 -0.63 11.86 -27.12
C GLN A 213 0.87 12.20 -26.97
N MET A 214 1.24 13.48 -26.83
CA MET A 214 2.63 13.86 -26.54
C MET A 214 3.10 13.31 -25.20
N ARG A 215 2.27 13.45 -24.14
CA ARG A 215 2.57 12.97 -22.79
C ARG A 215 2.88 11.48 -22.74
N SER A 216 2.18 10.63 -23.50
CA SER A 216 2.41 9.18 -23.47
C SER A 216 3.76 8.75 -24.08
N SER A 217 4.45 9.65 -24.79
CA SER A 217 5.75 9.40 -25.44
C SER A 217 6.92 10.18 -24.81
N ASP A 218 6.65 11.23 -24.04
CA ASP A 218 7.67 12.08 -23.42
C ASP A 218 7.63 11.96 -21.88
N PRO A 219 8.68 11.38 -21.25
CA PRO A 219 8.70 11.15 -19.81
C PRO A 219 8.57 12.40 -18.94
N PHE A 220 9.03 13.58 -19.41
CA PHE A 220 8.88 14.83 -18.66
C PHE A 220 7.42 15.30 -18.71
N LEU A 221 6.81 15.29 -19.90
CA LEU A 221 5.40 15.68 -20.05
C LEU A 221 4.45 14.71 -19.34
N ASN A 222 4.79 13.42 -19.28
CA ASN A 222 4.00 12.41 -18.57
C ASN A 222 3.86 12.72 -17.07
N GLU A 223 4.91 13.23 -16.42
CA GLU A 223 4.89 13.54 -14.98
C GLU A 223 4.26 14.92 -14.67
N CYS A 224 4.26 15.86 -15.61
CA CYS A 224 3.51 17.10 -15.48
C CYS A 224 2.00 16.84 -15.27
N PRO A 225 1.25 17.69 -14.55
CA PRO A 225 -0.21 17.68 -14.56
C PRO A 225 -0.81 17.89 -15.96
N ASP A 226 -1.96 17.27 -16.26
CA ASP A 226 -2.82 17.61 -17.41
C ASP A 226 -3.94 18.61 -17.05
N TRP A 227 -3.83 19.21 -15.86
CA TRP A 227 -4.63 20.34 -15.38
C TRP A 227 -3.72 21.55 -15.04
N LEU A 228 -4.31 22.72 -14.80
CA LEU A 228 -3.60 23.88 -14.26
C LEU A 228 -3.36 23.68 -12.77
N GLY A 229 -2.12 23.37 -12.39
CA GLY A 229 -1.79 22.97 -11.02
C GLY A 229 -0.41 22.33 -10.87
N THR A 230 -0.22 21.61 -9.76
CA THR A 230 1.04 20.95 -9.41
C THR A 230 0.85 19.51 -8.93
N ARG A 231 1.87 18.67 -9.11
CA ARG A 231 2.04 17.40 -8.38
C ARG A 231 3.49 17.17 -7.99
N GLU A 232 3.72 16.43 -6.91
CA GLU A 232 5.08 16.09 -6.45
C GLU A 232 5.42 14.64 -6.82
N VAL A 233 6.65 14.40 -7.25
CA VAL A 233 7.15 13.07 -7.65
C VAL A 233 8.51 12.82 -7.00
N ILE A 234 8.71 11.62 -6.45
CA ILE A 234 10.00 11.19 -5.88
C ILE A 234 10.79 10.39 -6.92
N GLU A 235 11.90 10.95 -7.40
CA GLU A 235 12.81 10.33 -8.34
C GLU A 235 14.14 10.01 -7.66
N LYS A 236 14.49 8.72 -7.55
CA LYS A 236 15.76 8.27 -6.94
C LYS A 236 15.99 8.82 -5.51
N GLY A 237 14.91 9.07 -4.77
CA GLY A 237 14.93 9.63 -3.41
C GLY A 237 14.92 11.16 -3.34
N VAL A 238 14.94 11.87 -4.47
CA VAL A 238 14.80 13.33 -4.54
C VAL A 238 13.38 13.69 -4.94
N ARG A 239 12.75 14.62 -4.22
CA ARG A 239 11.41 15.12 -4.52
C ARG A 239 11.49 16.29 -5.51
N TYR A 240 10.65 16.23 -6.54
CA TYR A 240 10.47 17.30 -7.52
C TYR A 240 9.01 17.73 -7.57
N VAL A 241 8.78 19.03 -7.77
CA VAL A 241 7.47 19.61 -8.05
C VAL A 241 7.34 19.74 -9.56
N TYR A 242 6.34 19.07 -10.12
CA TYR A 242 5.93 19.23 -11.51
C TYR A 242 4.73 20.18 -11.57
N GLU A 243 4.80 21.17 -12.44
CA GLU A 243 3.76 22.21 -12.61
C GLU A 243 3.33 22.28 -14.07
N THR A 244 2.02 22.50 -14.27
CA THR A 244 1.44 22.93 -15.55
C THR A 244 0.69 24.23 -15.32
N SER A 245 1.03 25.25 -16.09
CA SER A 245 0.46 26.60 -16.01
C SER A 245 0.14 27.16 -17.39
N GLN A 246 -0.64 28.23 -17.46
CA GLN A 246 -0.92 28.97 -18.70
C GLN A 246 -0.45 30.41 -18.57
N SER A 247 0.15 30.94 -19.64
CA SER A 247 0.63 32.31 -19.75
C SER A 247 0.42 32.83 -21.18
N LYS A 248 0.86 34.06 -21.46
CA LYS A 248 1.04 34.55 -22.83
C LYS A 248 2.50 34.56 -23.24
N THR A 249 2.78 34.43 -24.54
CA THR A 249 4.06 34.76 -25.17
C THR A 249 4.26 36.27 -25.29
N ASN A 250 5.47 36.69 -25.65
CA ASN A 250 5.78 38.10 -25.90
C ASN A 250 4.96 38.70 -27.06
N ASP A 251 4.50 37.87 -28.01
CA ASP A 251 3.59 38.24 -29.10
C ASP A 251 2.10 38.06 -28.76
N GLY A 252 1.76 37.81 -27.50
CA GLY A 252 0.37 37.80 -26.98
C GLY A 252 -0.41 36.50 -27.19
N ARG A 253 0.14 35.50 -27.89
CA ARG A 253 -0.47 34.17 -28.05
C ARG A 253 -0.54 33.45 -26.70
N ASP A 254 -1.57 32.64 -26.50
CA ASP A 254 -1.71 31.82 -25.30
C ASP A 254 -0.74 30.63 -25.36
N ALA A 255 -0.15 30.28 -24.21
CA ALA A 255 0.84 29.23 -24.10
C ALA A 255 0.66 28.40 -22.82
N VAL A 256 0.95 27.10 -22.93
CA VAL A 256 1.13 26.20 -21.79
C VAL A 256 2.59 26.23 -21.38
N VAL A 257 2.86 26.43 -20.09
CA VAL A 257 4.21 26.37 -19.53
C VAL A 257 4.25 25.24 -18.51
N LEU A 258 5.13 24.27 -18.77
CA LEU A 258 5.35 23.10 -17.93
C LEU A 258 6.72 23.22 -17.28
N ARG A 259 6.82 22.91 -15.99
CA ARG A 259 8.05 23.02 -15.20
C ARG A 259 8.29 21.79 -14.36
N LYS A 260 9.57 21.43 -14.21
CA LYS A 260 10.09 20.58 -13.13
C LYS A 260 10.95 21.45 -12.23
N MET A 261 10.66 21.44 -10.94
CA MET A 261 11.33 22.27 -9.93
C MET A 261 11.76 21.40 -8.74
N LYS A 262 12.79 21.84 -8.01
CA LYS A 262 13.03 21.35 -6.64
C LYS A 262 12.01 21.94 -5.67
N GLU A 263 11.95 21.43 -4.44
CA GLU A 263 11.13 22.01 -3.36
C GLU A 263 11.47 23.48 -3.03
N ASP A 264 12.70 23.92 -3.26
CA ASP A 264 13.14 25.32 -3.09
C ASP A 264 12.69 26.26 -4.23
N GLY A 265 11.98 25.75 -5.24
CA GLY A 265 11.56 26.49 -6.42
C GLY A 265 12.60 26.57 -7.55
N THR A 266 13.81 26.02 -7.38
CA THR A 266 14.82 25.98 -8.44
C THR A 266 14.29 25.19 -9.63
N ILE A 267 14.15 25.86 -10.77
CA ILE A 267 13.72 25.26 -12.03
C ILE A 267 14.84 24.37 -12.59
N ILE A 268 14.52 23.10 -12.82
CA ILE A 268 15.41 22.10 -13.41
C ILE A 268 15.17 21.97 -14.91
N GLU A 269 13.90 21.99 -15.31
CA GLU A 269 13.49 21.94 -16.71
C GLU A 269 12.22 22.78 -16.87
N MET A 270 12.16 23.57 -17.95
CA MET A 270 10.97 24.28 -18.38
C MET A 270 10.74 23.99 -19.85
N ARG A 271 9.47 23.81 -20.23
CA ARG A 271 9.06 23.75 -21.63
C ARG A 271 7.81 24.56 -21.83
N LYS A 272 7.77 25.30 -22.94
CA LYS A 272 6.68 26.19 -23.31
C LYS A 272 6.11 25.74 -24.65
N TYR A 273 4.79 25.78 -24.75
CA TYR A 273 4.05 25.34 -25.93
C TYR A 273 3.00 26.39 -26.26
N VAL A 274 3.07 27.00 -27.44
CA VAL A 274 2.01 27.89 -27.94
C VAL A 274 0.77 27.05 -28.26
N ILE A 275 -0.39 27.56 -27.85
CA ILE A 275 -1.70 26.98 -28.12
C ILE A 275 -2.13 27.39 -29.52
N GLU A 276 -2.44 26.40 -30.35
CA GLU A 276 -3.08 26.58 -31.65
C GLU A 276 -4.46 25.92 -31.62
N GLU A 277 -5.27 26.12 -32.67
CA GLU A 277 -6.65 25.64 -32.74
C GLU A 277 -6.79 24.13 -32.48
N ASN A 278 -5.86 23.32 -32.98
CA ASN A 278 -5.96 21.85 -32.97
C ASN A 278 -4.76 21.13 -32.31
N GLN A 279 -3.75 21.86 -31.82
CA GLN A 279 -2.51 21.30 -31.28
C GLN A 279 -1.81 22.30 -30.36
N ILE A 280 -0.75 21.85 -29.67
CA ILE A 280 0.19 22.75 -28.99
C ILE A 280 1.58 22.60 -29.61
N LYS A 281 2.26 23.69 -29.96
CA LYS A 281 3.59 23.66 -30.58
C LYS A 281 4.66 24.13 -29.61
N ARG A 282 5.71 23.32 -29.41
CA ARG A 282 6.86 23.68 -28.58
C ARG A 282 7.52 24.95 -29.13
N THR A 283 7.84 25.90 -28.25
CA THR A 283 8.71 27.03 -28.57
C THR A 283 10.15 26.71 -28.20
N GLU A 284 11.10 27.26 -28.96
CA GLU A 284 12.55 27.19 -28.66
C GLU A 284 13.04 28.36 -27.77
N GLU A 285 12.09 29.14 -27.19
CA GLU A 285 12.34 30.12 -26.12
C GLU A 285 12.78 29.46 -24.81
#